data_AF-A0A1G8I541-F1
#
_entry.id   AF-A0A1G8I541-F1
#
_cell.length_a   1.000
_cell.length_b   1.000
_cell.length_c   1.000
_cell.angle_alpha   90.00
_cell.angle_beta   90.00
_cell.angle_gamma   90.00
#
_symmetry.space_group_name_H-M   'P 1'
#
loop_
_entity.id
_entity.type
_entity.pdbx_description
1 polymer ?
#
loop_
_entity_poly.entity_id
_entity_poly.type
_entity_poly.pdbx_seq_one_letter_code
_entity_poly.pdbx_strand_id
1 'polypeptide(L)' 'MNTDVKPNRLILEKSPYLVEHAYNPVDWYPWGVEAFIKARNEDKPIFLSIGYS' A
#
# COMPACT_ATOMS: atom_id res chain seq x y z
N MET A 1 -9.09 -17.92 -13.16
CA MET A 1 -8.95 -16.62 -12.47
C MET A 1 -7.68 -16.72 -11.66
N ASN A 2 -6.68 -15.85 -11.86
CA ASN A 2 -5.40 -15.95 -11.14
C ASN A 2 -5.65 -15.72 -9.65
N THR A 3 -5.62 -16.80 -8.88
CA THR A 3 -5.85 -16.82 -7.43
C THR A 3 -4.58 -16.48 -6.62
N ASP A 4 -3.48 -16.13 -7.29
CA ASP A 4 -2.16 -15.92 -6.66
C ASP A 4 -1.84 -14.47 -6.30
N VAL A 5 -2.77 -13.53 -6.50
CA VAL A 5 -2.51 -12.13 -6.16
C VAL A 5 -2.77 -11.93 -4.66
N LYS A 6 -1.70 -12.03 -3.88
CA LYS A 6 -1.73 -11.72 -2.45
C LYS A 6 -2.04 -10.23 -2.27
N PRO A 7 -3.04 -9.85 -1.45
CA PRO A 7 -3.32 -8.45 -1.19
C PRO A 7 -2.18 -7.82 -0.39
N ASN A 8 -1.90 -6.54 -0.67
CA ASN A 8 -1.08 -5.67 0.17
C ASN A 8 -1.89 -5.14 1.36
N ARG A 9 -1.30 -4.23 2.14
CA ARG A 9 -1.88 -3.73 3.40
C ARG A 9 -3.17 -2.91 3.21
N LEU A 10 -3.40 -2.37 2.01
CA LEU A 10 -4.58 -1.54 1.75
C LEU A 10 -5.90 -2.32 1.85
N ILE A 11 -5.88 -3.65 1.87
CA ILE A 11 -7.07 -4.48 2.11
C ILE A 11 -7.73 -4.22 3.48
N LEU A 12 -6.99 -3.65 4.43
CA LEU A 12 -7.46 -3.34 5.77
C LEU A 12 -8.00 -1.89 5.90
N GLU A 13 -7.87 -1.08 4.86
CA GLU A 13 -8.34 0.29 4.87
C GLU A 13 -9.87 0.37 4.71
N LYS A 14 -10.47 1.44 5.25
CA LYS A 14 -11.91 1.68 5.12
C LYS A 14 -12.30 2.36 3.81
N SER A 15 -11.33 3.03 3.18
CA SER A 15 -11.58 3.78 1.94
C SER A 15 -11.75 2.82 0.76
N PRO A 16 -12.89 2.84 0.04
CA PRO A 16 -13.09 2.02 -1.14
C PRO A 16 -11.98 2.22 -2.17
N TYR A 17 -11.57 3.48 -2.38
CA TYR A 17 -10.47 3.84 -3.27
C TYR A 17 -9.16 3.11 -2.92
N LEU A 18 -8.82 3.01 -1.63
CA LEU A 18 -7.59 2.31 -1.21
C LEU A 18 -7.73 0.79 -1.36
N VAL A 19 -8.89 0.24 -1.02
CA VAL A 19 -9.16 -1.20 -1.13
C VAL A 19 -9.11 -1.69 -2.58
N GLU A 20 -9.56 -0.88 -3.55
CA GLU A 20 -9.44 -1.18 -4.97
C GLU A 20 -7.97 -1.38 -5.41
N HIS A 21 -7.02 -0.76 -4.72
CA HIS A 21 -5.58 -0.90 -4.99
C HIS A 21 -4.90 -2.01 -4.16
N ALA A 22 -5.65 -2.76 -3.35
CA ALA A 22 -5.11 -3.78 -2.46
C ALA A 22 -4.47 -4.97 -3.20
N TYR A 23 -4.91 -5.26 -4.42
CA TYR A 23 -4.38 -6.36 -5.23
C TYR A 23 -3.38 -5.90 -6.29
N ASN A 24 -2.96 -4.64 -6.25
CA ASN A 24 -1.91 -4.17 -7.14
C ASN A 24 -0.57 -4.85 -6.81
N PRO A 25 0.29 -5.07 -7.81
CA PRO A 25 1.59 -5.75 -7.60
C PRO A 25 2.57 -4.94 -6.74
N VAL A 26 2.31 -3.65 -6.53
CA VAL A 26 3.08 -2.80 -5.63
C VAL A 26 2.65 -3.08 -4.18
N ASP A 27 3.62 -3.33 -3.29
CA ASP A 27 3.40 -3.48 -1.84
C ASP A 27 3.07 -2.11 -1.22
N TRP A 28 1.87 -1.61 -1.47
CA TRP A 28 1.40 -0.34 -0.93
C TRP A 28 1.24 -0.41 0.58
N TYR A 29 1.65 0.69 1.23
CA TYR A 29 1.39 0.97 2.64
C TYR A 29 0.38 2.11 2.71
N PRO A 30 -0.58 2.07 3.64
CA PRO A 30 -1.31 3.28 3.99
C PRO A 30 -0.35 4.30 4.60
N TRP A 31 -0.75 5.57 4.58
CA TRP A 31 0.02 6.62 5.21
C TRP A 31 0.11 6.39 6.73
N GLY A 32 1.33 6.23 7.26
CA GLY A 32 1.51 5.96 8.68
C GLY A 32 2.96 5.65 9.06
N VAL A 33 3.18 5.53 10.37
CA VAL A 33 4.51 5.37 10.97
C VAL A 33 5.24 4.12 10.45
N GLU A 34 4.53 3.02 10.16
CA GLU A 34 5.13 1.78 9.64
C GLU A 34 5.89 2.02 8.33
N ALA A 35 5.31 2.79 7.40
CA ALA A 35 5.93 3.08 6.11
C ALA A 35 7.25 3.86 6.28
N PHE A 36 7.27 4.84 7.19
CA PHE A 36 8.47 5.64 7.49
C PHE A 36 9.56 4.84 8.21
N ILE A 37 9.18 3.98 9.16
CA ILE A 37 10.13 3.10 9.85
C ILE A 37 10.77 2.15 8.83
N LYS A 38 9.98 1.54 7.94
CA LYS A 38 10.48 0.66 6.90
C LYS A 38 11.44 1.40 5.95
N ALA A 39 11.04 2.56 5.46
CA ALA A 39 11.86 3.40 4.58
C ALA A 39 13.22 3.75 5.21
N ARG A 40 13.24 4.14 6.49
CA ARG A 40 14.47 4.43 7.24
C ARG A 40 15.34 3.19 7.43
N ASN A 41 14.75 2.06 7.83
CA ASN A 41 15.48 0.83 8.09
C ASN A 41 16.09 0.22 6.82
N GLU A 42 15.41 0.37 5.69
CA GLU A 42 15.88 -0.14 4.40
C GLU A 42 16.72 0.86 3.61
N ASP A 43 16.91 2.08 4.12
CA ASP A 43 17.55 3.20 3.42
C ASP A 43 16.97 3.43 2.01
N LYS A 44 15.63 3.46 1.93
CA LYS A 44 14.89 3.65 0.68
C LYS A 44 14.02 4.90 0.73
N PRO A 45 13.92 5.67 -0.37
CA PRO A 45 13.00 6.79 -0.45
C PRO A 45 11.54 6.33 -0.43
N ILE A 46 10.65 7.23 -0.03
CA ILE A 46 9.20 7.00 -0.08
C ILE A 46 8.65 7.51 -1.40
N PHE A 47 7.96 6.63 -2.13
CA PHE A 47 7.09 7.02 -3.24
C PHE A 47 5.69 7.30 -2.71
N LEU A 48 5.28 8.57 -2.68
CA LEU A 48 3.97 8.98 -2.21
C LEU A 48 3.02 9.21 -3.40
N SER A 49 1.93 8.43 -3.44
CA SER A 49 0.83 8.61 -4.39
C SER A 49 -0.40 9.10 -3.64
N ILE A 50 -1.01 10.19 -4.10
CA ILE A 50 -2.23 10.77 -3.53
C ILE A 50 -3.27 10.84 -4.64
N GLY A 51 -4.44 10.26 -4.38
CA GLY A 51 -5.58 10.29 -5.28
C GLY A 51 -6.83 10.80 -4.57
N TYR A 52 -7.84 11.11 -5.38
CA TYR A 52 -9.17 11.50 -4.95
C TYR A 52 -10.19 10.69 -5.77
N SER A 53 -11.35 10.40 -5.21
CA SER A 53 -12.43 9.65 -5.85
C SER A 53 -13.57 10.56 -6.30
#